data_AF-A0A329SV47-F1
#
_entry.id   AF-A0A329SV47-F1
#
_cell.length_a   1.000
_cell.length_b   1.000
_cell.length_c   1.000
_cell.angle_alpha   90.00
_cell.angle_beta   90.00
_cell.angle_gamma   90.00
#
_symmetry.space_group_name_H-M   'P 1'
#
loop_
_entity.id
_entity.type
_entity.pdbx_description
1 polymer ?
#
loop_
_entity_poly.entity_id
_entity_poly.type
_entity_poly.pdbx_seq_one_letter_code
_entity_poly.pdbx_strand_id
1 'polypeptide(L)'
;MKLSYVNAIVRLLTPGMFATLAHTRVTERTLFLSTYSDDLSCSNIVYARIDNDICTDTSVCAILNDTDGSFHDSEMTACILDRDEFLKLAFEGSSYFTVELYPTDCLGKSYNTRSFIADGNCHPYAHSHFKVMQVNGTTSVLSAESGCESTAWYEEWSVDSTTQLNTEACVTDGTNTWKAYFVKGTTVTDDATLNPAATVVTPVSSTPSPAVTTTAPTTNSSTMSSSLATPVSVTSAADLLFWVTLSVIMSL
;
A
#
# COMPACT_ATOMS: atom_id res chain seq x y z
N MET A 1 -34.47 -46.93 -57.50
CA MET A 1 -33.68 -46.28 -58.58
C MET A 1 -34.14 -44.83 -58.70
N LYS A 2 -33.19 -43.89 -58.63
CA LYS A 2 -33.28 -42.45 -58.96
C LYS A 2 -34.14 -41.52 -58.09
N LEU A 3 -33.43 -40.71 -57.28
CA LEU A 3 -33.77 -39.32 -56.96
C LEU A 3 -33.83 -38.46 -58.25
N SER A 4 -34.66 -37.40 -58.28
CA SER A 4 -34.20 -36.02 -58.03
C SER A 4 -35.10 -34.91 -58.64
N TYR A 5 -35.00 -33.72 -58.02
CA TYR A 5 -35.41 -32.35 -58.40
C TYR A 5 -36.82 -31.88 -58.02
N VAL A 6 -37.01 -31.21 -56.86
CA VAL A 6 -36.63 -29.83 -56.46
C VAL A 6 -37.45 -28.77 -57.19
N ASN A 7 -38.33 -28.09 -56.45
CA ASN A 7 -38.57 -26.67 -56.62
C ASN A 7 -38.85 -26.02 -55.27
N ALA A 8 -38.34 -24.80 -55.11
CA ALA A 8 -37.95 -24.21 -53.84
C ALA A 8 -38.93 -23.14 -53.32
N ILE A 9 -38.58 -22.66 -52.11
CA ILE A 9 -38.89 -21.35 -51.49
C ILE A 9 -40.23 -21.29 -50.72
N VAL A 10 -40.19 -21.17 -49.39
CA VAL A 10 -40.31 -19.92 -48.61
C VAL A 10 -40.15 -20.21 -47.11
N ARG A 11 -39.16 -19.52 -46.53
CA ARG A 11 -38.91 -19.08 -45.14
C ARG A 11 -39.88 -19.50 -44.03
N LEU A 12 -39.31 -19.98 -42.92
CA LEU A 12 -39.48 -19.36 -41.60
C LEU A 12 -38.33 -19.78 -40.66
N LEU A 13 -37.57 -18.77 -40.23
CA LEU A 13 -36.55 -18.84 -39.19
C LEU A 13 -37.24 -18.93 -37.82
N THR A 14 -36.96 -19.96 -37.04
CA THR A 14 -37.06 -19.91 -35.57
C THR A 14 -35.93 -20.73 -34.94
N PRO A 15 -34.92 -20.10 -34.32
CA PRO A 15 -33.92 -20.79 -33.54
C PRO A 15 -34.48 -21.05 -32.14
N GLY A 16 -35.01 -22.25 -31.91
CA GLY A 16 -35.31 -22.77 -30.58
C GLY A 16 -34.12 -23.55 -30.01
N MET A 17 -32.93 -22.95 -29.97
CA MET A 17 -31.85 -23.46 -29.14
C MET A 17 -32.22 -23.15 -27.68
N PHE A 18 -32.73 -24.15 -26.97
CA PHE A 18 -32.62 -24.17 -25.51
C PHE A 18 -31.13 -24.30 -25.19
N ALA A 19 -30.45 -23.15 -25.12
CA ALA A 19 -29.21 -23.06 -24.39
C ALA A 19 -29.59 -23.31 -22.92
N THR A 20 -29.37 -24.54 -22.46
CA THR A 20 -29.12 -24.81 -21.06
C THR A 20 -27.91 -23.97 -20.65
N LEU A 21 -28.18 -22.73 -20.20
CA LEU A 21 -27.27 -21.98 -19.34
C LEU A 21 -27.21 -22.76 -18.03
N ALA A 22 -26.34 -23.76 -18.00
CA ALA A 22 -25.74 -24.19 -16.76
C ALA A 22 -25.10 -22.94 -16.16
N HIS A 23 -25.78 -22.33 -15.19
CA HIS A 23 -25.08 -21.53 -14.19
C HIS A 23 -24.17 -22.50 -13.46
N THR A 24 -22.95 -22.66 -13.94
CA THR A 24 -21.83 -22.95 -13.05
C THR A 24 -21.79 -21.78 -12.08
N ARG A 25 -22.52 -21.90 -10.95
CA ARG A 25 -22.25 -21.09 -9.77
C ARG A 25 -20.78 -21.35 -9.47
N VAL A 26 -19.95 -20.36 -9.70
CA VAL A 26 -18.61 -20.32 -9.14
C VAL A 26 -18.82 -20.40 -7.63
N THR A 27 -18.58 -21.59 -7.05
CA THR A 27 -18.63 -21.85 -5.61
C THR A 27 -17.31 -21.50 -4.93
N GLU A 28 -16.47 -20.69 -5.59
CA GLU A 28 -15.27 -20.15 -4.96
C GLU A 28 -15.71 -18.99 -4.08
N ARG A 29 -15.54 -19.18 -2.76
CA ARG A 29 -15.82 -18.14 -1.78
C ARG A 29 -14.81 -17.02 -2.00
N THR A 30 -15.28 -15.91 -2.54
CA THR A 30 -14.51 -14.67 -2.63
C THR A 30 -14.31 -14.10 -1.23
N LEU A 31 -13.13 -13.51 -0.98
CA LEU A 31 -12.79 -12.76 0.22
C LEU A 31 -13.07 -11.28 -0.03
N PHE A 32 -13.52 -10.57 1.01
CA PHE A 32 -13.68 -9.12 0.95
C PHE A 32 -12.34 -8.45 1.20
N LEU A 33 -11.96 -7.52 0.31
CA LEU A 33 -10.73 -6.75 0.37
C LEU A 33 -11.08 -5.27 0.57
N SER A 34 -10.36 -4.59 1.45
CA SER A 34 -10.23 -3.12 1.53
C SER A 34 -8.74 -2.77 1.56
N THR A 35 -8.30 -1.81 0.75
CA THR A 35 -6.90 -1.37 0.69
C THR A 35 -6.79 0.13 0.79
N TYR A 36 -5.70 0.62 1.38
CA TYR A 36 -5.32 2.03 1.32
C TYR A 36 -4.08 2.21 0.45
N SER A 37 -4.03 3.32 -0.30
CA SER A 37 -2.92 3.65 -1.20
C SER A 37 -2.42 5.08 -0.98
N ASP A 38 -1.15 5.31 -1.28
CA ASP A 38 -0.50 6.63 -1.19
C ASP A 38 -0.79 7.54 -2.40
N ASP A 39 -1.61 7.07 -3.33
CA ASP A 39 -1.88 7.73 -4.59
C ASP A 39 -3.38 7.83 -4.89
N LEU A 40 -3.73 8.73 -5.81
CA LEU A 40 -5.11 9.01 -6.21
C LEU A 40 -5.71 7.96 -7.17
N SER A 41 -4.97 6.91 -7.54
CA SER A 41 -5.41 5.87 -8.47
C SER A 41 -5.58 4.49 -7.83
N CYS A 42 -5.50 4.40 -6.50
CA CYS A 42 -5.59 3.15 -5.74
C CYS A 42 -4.61 2.07 -6.25
N SER A 43 -3.42 2.47 -6.71
CA SER A 43 -2.47 1.56 -7.36
C SER A 43 -1.25 1.27 -6.48
N ASN A 44 -0.77 2.26 -5.73
CA ASN A 44 0.34 2.16 -4.80
C ASN A 44 -0.17 1.74 -3.42
N ILE A 45 -0.57 0.48 -3.30
CA ILE A 45 -1.19 -0.08 -2.09
C ILE A 45 -0.15 -0.17 -0.96
N VAL A 46 -0.46 0.46 0.16
CA VAL A 46 0.38 0.48 1.37
C VAL A 46 -0.23 -0.33 2.51
N TYR A 47 -1.53 -0.53 2.49
CA TYR A 47 -2.24 -1.35 3.45
C TYR A 47 -3.29 -2.21 2.75
N ALA A 48 -3.44 -3.45 3.21
CA ALA A 48 -4.52 -4.34 2.80
C ALA A 48 -5.19 -5.00 4.00
N ARG A 49 -6.52 -4.91 4.06
CA ARG A 49 -7.38 -5.66 4.96
C ARG A 49 -8.19 -6.67 4.15
N ILE A 50 -8.12 -7.93 4.55
CA ILE A 50 -8.82 -9.04 3.89
C ILE A 50 -9.67 -9.73 4.94
N ASP A 51 -10.99 -9.61 4.79
CA ASP A 51 -11.98 -10.27 5.63
C ASP A 51 -12.43 -11.58 4.97
N ASN A 52 -12.56 -12.62 5.78
CA ASN A 52 -13.12 -13.91 5.35
C ASN A 52 -14.65 -13.86 5.31
N ASP A 53 -15.21 -12.78 4.78
CA ASP A 53 -16.63 -12.58 4.58
C ASP A 53 -17.02 -12.83 3.13
N ILE A 54 -18.32 -13.00 2.88
CA ILE A 54 -18.83 -13.13 1.53
C ILE A 54 -18.70 -11.77 0.85
N CYS A 55 -17.88 -11.70 -0.19
CA CYS A 55 -17.77 -10.49 -0.98
C CYS A 55 -18.89 -10.42 -2.03
N THR A 56 -19.70 -9.36 -1.97
CA THR A 56 -20.78 -9.07 -2.92
C THR A 56 -20.49 -7.89 -3.82
N ASP A 57 -19.30 -7.31 -3.69
CA ASP A 57 -19.05 -5.95 -4.14
C ASP A 57 -18.35 -5.92 -5.50
N THR A 58 -18.68 -4.90 -6.28
CA THR A 58 -17.90 -4.50 -7.45
C THR A 58 -16.75 -3.63 -6.99
N SER A 59 -15.58 -3.76 -7.63
CA SER A 59 -14.41 -2.97 -7.25
C SER A 59 -14.67 -1.47 -7.36
N VAL A 60 -14.42 -0.72 -6.28
CA VAL A 60 -14.58 0.75 -6.22
C VAL A 60 -13.31 1.34 -5.63
N CYS A 61 -12.78 2.38 -6.28
CA CYS A 61 -11.73 3.25 -5.73
C CYS A 61 -12.38 4.57 -5.30
N ALA A 62 -12.23 4.92 -4.03
CA ALA A 62 -12.73 6.13 -3.41
C ALA A 62 -11.55 7.00 -2.97
N ILE A 63 -11.63 8.30 -3.28
CA ILE A 63 -10.64 9.28 -2.84
C ILE A 63 -11.20 10.00 -1.62
N LEU A 64 -10.45 9.96 -0.53
CA LEU A 64 -10.80 10.57 0.72
C LEU A 64 -9.85 11.76 0.95
N ASN A 65 -10.46 12.90 1.22
CA ASN A 65 -9.75 14.16 1.45
C ASN A 65 -10.07 14.67 2.85
N ASP A 66 -9.12 15.38 3.43
CA ASP A 66 -9.31 16.10 4.67
C ASP A 66 -10.28 17.28 4.50
N THR A 67 -10.70 17.86 5.63
CA THR A 67 -11.64 19.00 5.65
C THR A 67 -11.09 20.22 4.89
N ASP A 68 -9.77 20.37 4.82
CA ASP A 68 -9.10 21.43 4.06
C ASP A 68 -8.91 21.09 2.57
N GLY A 69 -9.38 19.92 2.13
CA GLY A 69 -9.29 19.44 0.76
C GLY A 69 -7.94 18.82 0.39
N SER A 70 -7.01 18.67 1.35
CA SER A 70 -5.77 17.92 1.12
C SER A 70 -6.06 16.41 1.00
N PHE A 71 -5.20 15.72 0.25
CA PHE A 71 -5.32 14.28 0.07
C PHE A 71 -5.04 13.58 1.40
N HIS A 72 -5.98 12.74 1.82
CA HIS A 72 -5.84 11.93 3.02
C HIS A 72 -5.36 10.53 2.63
N ASP A 73 -6.20 9.82 1.88
CA ASP A 73 -5.99 8.45 1.47
C ASP A 73 -6.89 8.08 0.28
N SER A 74 -6.58 6.96 -0.37
CA SER A 74 -7.52 6.33 -1.31
C SER A 74 -7.85 4.92 -0.86
N GLU A 75 -9.14 4.61 -0.79
CA GLU A 75 -9.63 3.29 -0.40
C GLU A 75 -10.12 2.54 -1.64
N MET A 76 -9.62 1.33 -1.87
CA MET A 76 -10.21 0.39 -2.82
C MET A 76 -10.85 -0.78 -2.10
N THR A 77 -12.11 -1.07 -2.43
CA THR A 77 -12.78 -2.32 -2.02
C THR A 77 -12.94 -3.26 -3.21
N ALA A 78 -12.79 -4.57 -3.01
CA ALA A 78 -12.93 -5.57 -4.07
C ALA A 78 -13.18 -6.98 -3.53
N CYS A 79 -13.46 -7.91 -4.45
CA CYS A 79 -13.49 -9.35 -4.19
C CYS A 79 -12.21 -10.01 -4.70
N ILE A 80 -11.53 -10.78 -3.86
CA ILE A 80 -10.36 -11.56 -4.27
C ILE A 80 -10.58 -13.05 -4.04
N LEU A 81 -9.84 -13.88 -4.78
CA LEU A 81 -9.90 -15.34 -4.67
C LEU A 81 -8.73 -15.89 -3.85
N ASP A 82 -7.55 -15.33 -4.06
CA ASP A 82 -6.32 -15.76 -3.40
C ASP A 82 -5.68 -14.56 -2.71
N ARG A 83 -5.53 -14.70 -1.39
CA ARG A 83 -4.93 -13.69 -0.53
C ARG A 83 -3.43 -13.54 -0.80
N ASP A 84 -2.71 -14.64 -0.89
CA ASP A 84 -1.25 -14.62 -0.91
C ASP A 84 -0.77 -14.14 -2.29
N GLU A 85 -1.49 -14.52 -3.35
CA GLU A 85 -1.30 -13.97 -4.70
C GLU A 85 -1.58 -12.46 -4.73
N PHE A 86 -2.70 -12.02 -4.13
CA PHE A 86 -3.04 -10.61 -4.06
C PHE A 86 -1.95 -9.79 -3.34
N LEU A 87 -1.56 -10.19 -2.12
CA LEU A 87 -0.59 -9.44 -1.32
C LEU A 87 0.77 -9.35 -2.01
N LYS A 88 1.19 -10.40 -2.72
CA LYS A 88 2.43 -10.40 -3.50
C LYS A 88 2.41 -9.36 -4.63
N LEU A 89 1.27 -9.21 -5.30
CA LEU A 89 1.08 -8.24 -6.37
C LEU A 89 0.92 -6.81 -5.81
N ALA A 90 0.11 -6.64 -4.77
CA ALA A 90 -0.22 -5.34 -4.19
C ALA A 90 1.00 -4.57 -3.69
N PHE A 91 1.97 -5.26 -3.09
CA PHE A 91 3.18 -4.62 -2.59
C PHE A 91 4.34 -4.61 -3.59
N GLU A 92 4.14 -5.05 -4.83
CA GLU A 92 5.14 -5.01 -5.92
C GLU A 92 6.52 -5.59 -5.55
N GLY A 93 6.54 -6.60 -4.67
CA GLY A 93 7.79 -7.19 -4.17
C GLY A 93 8.50 -6.37 -3.10
N SER A 94 7.88 -5.32 -2.56
CA SER A 94 8.30 -4.62 -1.34
C SER A 94 8.15 -5.52 -0.11
N SER A 95 8.86 -5.18 0.96
CA SER A 95 8.68 -5.88 2.24
C SER A 95 7.34 -5.48 2.86
N TYR A 96 6.63 -6.42 3.46
CA TYR A 96 5.39 -6.15 4.18
C TYR A 96 5.24 -7.02 5.43
N PHE A 97 4.57 -6.46 6.42
CA PHE A 97 4.24 -7.10 7.68
C PHE A 97 2.76 -7.48 7.68
N THR A 98 2.44 -8.72 8.03
CA THR A 98 1.08 -9.26 8.02
C THR A 98 0.69 -9.78 9.40
N VAL A 99 -0.50 -9.39 9.87
CA VAL A 99 -1.17 -9.93 11.04
C VAL A 99 -2.43 -10.65 10.59
N GLU A 100 -2.53 -11.94 10.93
CA GLU A 100 -3.72 -12.75 10.71
C GLU A 100 -4.45 -12.94 12.04
N LEU A 101 -5.71 -12.51 12.11
CA LEU A 101 -6.54 -12.61 13.28
C LEU A 101 -7.45 -13.84 13.22
N TYR A 102 -7.55 -14.52 14.35
CA TYR A 102 -8.27 -15.77 14.52
C TYR A 102 -9.26 -15.66 15.68
N PRO A 103 -10.39 -16.40 15.64
CA PRO A 103 -11.40 -16.30 16.70
C PRO A 103 -10.93 -16.84 18.05
N THR A 104 -10.07 -17.88 18.08
CA THR A 104 -9.70 -18.57 19.33
C THR A 104 -8.29 -19.15 19.39
N ASP A 105 -7.89 -20.06 18.48
CA ASP A 105 -6.69 -20.90 18.69
C ASP A 105 -5.79 -21.07 17.45
N CYS A 106 -5.99 -20.22 16.44
CA CYS A 106 -5.36 -20.32 15.12
C CYS A 106 -5.55 -21.67 14.41
N LEU A 107 -6.46 -22.53 14.88
CA LEU A 107 -6.82 -23.79 14.23
C LEU A 107 -8.00 -23.54 13.29
N GLY A 108 -7.71 -22.91 12.16
CA GLY A 108 -8.75 -22.60 11.17
C GLY A 108 -8.29 -21.56 10.17
N LYS A 109 -9.27 -20.89 9.55
CA LYS A 109 -9.01 -19.72 8.71
C LYS A 109 -9.00 -18.48 9.59
N SER A 110 -8.13 -17.53 9.27
CA SER A 110 -8.26 -16.17 9.81
C SER A 110 -9.63 -15.61 9.43
N TYR A 111 -10.19 -14.78 10.31
CA TYR A 111 -11.39 -14.00 9.97
C TYR A 111 -11.01 -12.64 9.36
N ASN A 112 -9.83 -12.13 9.70
CA ASN A 112 -9.29 -10.86 9.23
C ASN A 112 -7.79 -10.99 9.04
N THR A 113 -7.26 -10.54 7.91
CA THR A 113 -5.82 -10.40 7.66
C THR A 113 -5.54 -8.94 7.39
N ARG A 114 -4.52 -8.38 8.05
CA ARG A 114 -4.06 -7.02 7.86
C ARG A 114 -2.61 -7.05 7.42
N SER A 115 -2.30 -6.42 6.30
CA SER A 115 -0.95 -6.35 5.76
C SER A 115 -0.56 -4.89 5.57
N PHE A 116 0.65 -4.57 6.02
CA PHE A 116 1.21 -3.23 6.10
C PHE A 116 2.52 -3.23 5.31
N ILE A 117 2.71 -2.28 4.41
CA ILE A 117 4.02 -2.06 3.79
C ILE A 117 5.05 -1.79 4.89
N ALA A 118 6.22 -2.41 4.78
CA ALA A 118 7.24 -2.41 5.81
C ALA A 118 8.58 -1.89 5.28
N ASP A 119 8.53 -0.68 4.72
CA ASP A 119 9.68 0.05 4.20
C ASP A 119 10.30 1.04 5.23
N GLY A 120 9.65 1.19 6.39
CA GLY A 120 10.05 2.10 7.47
C GLY A 120 9.53 3.53 7.33
N ASN A 121 8.83 3.84 6.23
CA ASN A 121 8.22 5.14 6.00
C ASN A 121 6.83 5.22 6.65
N CYS A 122 6.30 6.43 6.69
CA CYS A 122 4.95 6.70 7.13
C CYS A 122 3.99 6.70 5.95
N HIS A 123 2.84 6.07 6.13
CA HIS A 123 1.82 5.94 5.10
C HIS A 123 0.42 6.24 5.65
N PRO A 124 -0.49 6.82 4.86
CA PRO A 124 -1.92 6.88 5.16
C PRO A 124 -2.54 5.51 5.45
N TYR A 125 -3.48 5.51 6.38
CA TYR A 125 -4.30 4.35 6.72
C TYR A 125 -5.59 4.81 7.39
N ALA A 126 -6.72 4.65 6.70
CA ALA A 126 -8.00 5.16 7.16
C ALA A 126 -7.89 6.64 7.61
N HIS A 127 -8.51 7.00 8.74
CA HIS A 127 -8.39 8.32 9.36
C HIS A 127 -7.08 8.53 10.15
N SER A 128 -6.02 7.82 9.78
CA SER A 128 -4.77 7.75 10.52
C SER A 128 -3.59 7.54 9.57
N HIS A 129 -2.40 7.44 10.15
CA HIS A 129 -1.19 7.09 9.45
C HIS A 129 -0.49 5.98 10.20
N PHE A 130 0.24 5.12 9.52
CA PHE A 130 1.02 4.05 10.15
C PHE A 130 2.46 4.05 9.65
N LYS A 131 3.32 3.36 10.40
CA LYS A 131 4.64 2.90 9.96
C LYS A 131 5.00 1.60 10.64
N VAL A 132 5.73 0.74 9.93
CA VAL A 132 6.29 -0.48 10.50
C VAL A 132 7.74 -0.21 10.87
N MET A 133 8.10 -0.48 12.13
CA MET A 133 9.48 -0.31 12.60
C MET A 133 9.97 -1.56 13.32
N GLN A 134 11.28 -1.78 13.27
CA GLN A 134 11.94 -2.81 14.06
C GLN A 134 12.94 -2.19 15.02
N VAL A 135 12.74 -2.40 16.32
CA VAL A 135 13.60 -1.86 17.39
C VAL A 135 13.90 -2.98 18.40
N ASN A 136 15.18 -3.20 18.71
CA ASN A 136 15.63 -4.17 19.72
C ASN A 136 15.05 -5.59 19.56
N GLY A 137 14.83 -6.05 18.33
CA GLY A 137 14.25 -7.37 18.06
C GLY A 137 12.72 -7.43 18.15
N THR A 138 12.05 -6.30 18.36
CA THR A 138 10.59 -6.18 18.26
C THR A 138 10.21 -5.51 16.96
N THR A 139 9.26 -6.08 16.22
CA THR A 139 8.64 -5.44 15.06
C THR A 139 7.29 -4.89 15.49
N SER A 140 7.05 -3.60 15.25
CA SER A 140 5.83 -2.91 15.67
C SER A 140 5.17 -2.19 14.51
N VAL A 141 3.84 -2.19 14.50
CA VAL A 141 3.03 -1.26 13.72
C VAL A 141 2.69 -0.10 14.63
N LEU A 142 3.19 1.08 14.30
CA LEU A 142 2.83 2.30 14.98
C LEU A 142 1.85 3.09 14.15
N SER A 143 0.92 3.79 14.79
CA SER A 143 0.03 4.72 14.10
C SER A 143 -0.17 6.04 14.83
N ALA A 144 -0.66 7.03 14.10
CA ALA A 144 -0.86 8.39 14.56
C ALA A 144 -1.99 9.08 13.77
N GLU A 145 -2.99 9.61 14.49
CA GLU A 145 -4.10 10.36 13.89
C GLU A 145 -3.65 11.71 13.31
N SER A 146 -2.62 12.34 13.90
CA SER A 146 -2.16 13.67 13.50
C SER A 146 -1.17 13.68 12.33
N GLY A 147 -1.01 12.56 11.62
CA GLY A 147 -0.13 12.48 10.45
C GLY A 147 1.30 12.03 10.73
N CYS A 148 2.09 11.96 9.65
CA CYS A 148 3.47 11.46 9.67
C CYS A 148 4.45 12.28 10.52
N GLU A 149 4.18 13.57 10.69
CA GLU A 149 4.97 14.47 11.54
C GLU A 149 4.59 14.37 13.03
N SER A 150 3.70 13.43 13.38
CA SER A 150 3.31 13.19 14.77
C SER A 150 4.52 12.85 15.63
N THR A 151 4.54 13.40 16.83
CA THR A 151 5.44 12.97 17.91
C THR A 151 4.77 11.97 18.87
N ALA A 152 3.45 11.80 18.75
CA ALA A 152 2.64 10.89 19.54
C ALA A 152 2.21 9.70 18.65
N TRP A 153 3.01 8.64 18.68
CA TRP A 153 2.72 7.37 18.02
C TRP A 153 2.20 6.38 19.04
N TYR A 154 1.11 5.69 18.72
CA TYR A 154 0.62 4.56 19.50
C TYR A 154 0.97 3.25 18.79
N GLU A 155 1.20 2.20 19.57
CA GLU A 155 1.51 0.87 19.05
C GLU A 155 0.22 0.09 18.86
N GLU A 156 -0.11 -0.27 17.61
CA GLU A 156 -1.25 -1.13 17.30
C GLU A 156 -0.90 -2.60 17.45
N TRP A 157 0.30 -2.97 17.00
CA TRP A 157 0.81 -4.33 17.05
C TRP A 157 2.26 -4.29 17.47
N SER A 158 2.64 -5.23 18.33
CA SER A 158 4.02 -5.45 18.77
C SER A 158 4.28 -6.94 18.74
N VAL A 159 5.32 -7.37 18.01
CA VAL A 159 5.70 -8.77 17.96
C VAL A 159 7.19 -8.96 18.15
N ASP A 160 7.54 -9.95 18.97
CA ASP A 160 8.91 -10.39 19.13
C ASP A 160 9.38 -11.08 17.85
N SER A 161 10.42 -10.53 17.22
CA SER A 161 10.91 -10.98 15.92
C SER A 161 11.60 -12.34 15.97
N THR A 162 11.88 -12.88 17.16
CA THR A 162 12.57 -14.15 17.36
C THR A 162 11.62 -15.29 17.73
N THR A 163 10.52 -14.99 18.42
CA THR A 163 9.61 -15.99 18.97
C THR A 163 8.22 -15.97 18.35
N GLN A 164 7.77 -14.84 17.81
CA GLN A 164 6.39 -14.66 17.33
C GLN A 164 6.31 -14.44 15.81
N LEU A 165 7.33 -13.82 15.21
CA LEU A 165 7.35 -13.50 13.80
C LEU A 165 7.81 -14.69 12.94
N ASN A 166 7.04 -15.08 11.93
CA ASN A 166 7.37 -16.18 11.01
C ASN A 166 7.62 -17.54 11.72
N THR A 167 7.08 -17.74 12.93
CA THR A 167 7.28 -18.98 13.72
C THR A 167 6.10 -19.94 13.67
N GLU A 168 5.02 -19.60 12.94
CA GLU A 168 3.72 -20.27 12.99
C GLU A 168 3.06 -20.30 14.39
N ALA A 169 3.66 -19.64 15.38
CA ALA A 169 3.14 -19.58 16.73
C ALA A 169 1.82 -18.80 16.77
N CYS A 170 0.83 -19.38 17.43
CA CYS A 170 -0.42 -18.69 17.74
C CYS A 170 -0.22 -17.83 18.99
N VAL A 171 -0.34 -16.52 18.84
CA VAL A 171 -0.13 -15.53 19.90
C VAL A 171 -1.49 -15.03 20.39
N THR A 172 -1.60 -14.74 21.69
CA THR A 172 -2.79 -14.11 22.28
C THR A 172 -2.41 -13.11 23.37
N ASP A 173 -3.14 -12.00 23.45
CA ASP A 173 -3.10 -11.01 24.54
C ASP A 173 -4.32 -11.15 25.48
N GLY A 174 -5.13 -12.20 25.31
CA GLY A 174 -6.38 -12.41 26.02
C GLY A 174 -7.62 -11.76 25.38
N THR A 175 -7.43 -10.84 24.42
CA THR A 175 -8.52 -10.23 23.63
C THR A 175 -8.50 -10.72 22.19
N ASN A 176 -7.33 -10.70 21.58
CA ASN A 176 -7.08 -11.15 20.22
C ASN A 176 -6.28 -12.45 20.24
N THR A 177 -6.43 -13.20 19.14
CA THR A 177 -5.57 -14.33 18.83
C THR A 177 -5.05 -14.15 17.41
N TRP A 178 -3.74 -14.22 17.20
CA TRP A 178 -3.15 -13.91 15.90
C TRP A 178 -1.88 -14.68 15.58
N LYS A 179 -1.53 -14.68 14.30
CA LYS A 179 -0.20 -15.00 13.78
C LYS A 179 0.36 -13.77 13.07
N ALA A 180 1.68 -13.61 13.12
CA ALA A 180 2.36 -12.51 12.47
C ALA A 180 3.48 -12.99 11.55
N TYR A 181 3.56 -12.37 10.38
CA TYR A 181 4.51 -12.72 9.35
C TYR A 181 5.18 -11.46 8.83
N PHE A 182 6.47 -11.57 8.53
CA PHE A 182 7.20 -10.55 7.80
C PHE A 182 7.69 -11.16 6.50
N VAL A 183 7.14 -10.68 5.40
CA VAL A 183 7.55 -11.08 4.06
C VAL A 183 8.60 -10.09 3.59
N LYS A 184 9.83 -10.59 3.44
CA LYS A 184 10.92 -9.78 2.88
C LYS A 184 10.64 -9.52 1.41
N GLY A 185 10.85 -8.28 1.01
CA GLY A 185 10.78 -7.90 -0.38
C GLY A 185 11.80 -8.68 -1.22
N THR A 186 11.44 -8.94 -2.47
CA THR A 186 12.40 -9.38 -3.47
C THR A 186 13.14 -8.15 -3.93
N THR A 187 14.41 -8.01 -3.56
CA THR A 187 15.28 -7.04 -4.22
C THR A 187 15.25 -7.35 -5.72
N VAL A 188 14.62 -6.47 -6.51
CA VAL A 188 14.83 -6.47 -7.95
C VAL A 188 16.31 -6.13 -8.09
N THR A 189 17.12 -7.17 -8.28
CA THR A 189 18.51 -6.97 -8.69
C THR A 189 18.38 -6.47 -10.11
N ASP A 190 18.43 -5.16 -10.31
CA ASP A 190 18.58 -4.62 -11.66
C ASP A 190 19.79 -5.31 -12.29
N ASP A 191 19.50 -6.01 -13.36
CA ASP A 191 20.38 -6.94 -14.06
C ASP A 191 21.51 -6.14 -14.73
N ALA A 192 22.49 -5.71 -13.94
CA ALA A 192 23.77 -5.22 -14.42
C ALA A 192 24.60 -6.41 -14.94
N THR A 193 24.08 -7.11 -15.95
CA THR A 193 24.82 -8.09 -16.74
C THR A 193 24.62 -7.87 -18.24
N LEU A 194 25.18 -6.76 -18.73
CA LEU A 194 25.76 -6.72 -20.06
C LEU A 194 27.14 -6.05 -19.98
N ASN A 195 28.13 -6.84 -19.56
CA ASN A 195 29.53 -6.56 -19.87
C ASN A 195 30.07 -7.72 -20.72
N PRO A 196 30.20 -7.57 -22.05
CA PRO A 196 31.14 -8.36 -22.81
C PRO A 196 32.49 -7.63 -22.79
N ALA A 197 33.41 -8.20 -22.03
CA ALA A 197 34.87 -8.07 -22.08
C ALA A 197 35.46 -6.95 -22.97
N ALA A 198 35.99 -5.89 -22.33
CA ALA A 198 37.04 -5.06 -22.90
C ALA A 198 38.36 -5.32 -22.15
N THR A 199 39.24 -6.00 -22.86
CA THR A 199 40.62 -6.35 -22.51
C THR A 199 41.39 -5.16 -21.95
N VAL A 200 42.06 -5.38 -20.82
CA VAL A 200 43.04 -4.49 -20.21
C VAL A 200 44.15 -4.17 -21.20
N VAL A 201 44.31 -2.90 -21.57
CA VAL A 201 45.51 -2.40 -22.26
C VAL A 201 46.24 -1.46 -21.31
N THR A 202 47.48 -1.85 -21.00
CA THR A 202 48.47 -1.15 -20.19
C THR A 202 48.83 0.24 -20.77
N PRO A 203 49.04 1.28 -19.93
CA PRO A 203 49.60 2.53 -20.40
C PRO A 203 51.13 2.42 -20.51
N VAL A 204 51.67 2.62 -21.71
CA VAL A 204 53.11 2.82 -21.94
C VAL A 204 53.41 4.32 -21.87
N SER A 205 54.36 4.65 -21.01
CA SER A 205 54.94 5.98 -20.79
C SER A 205 56.09 6.25 -21.77
N SER A 206 56.16 7.45 -22.36
CA SER A 206 57.42 8.18 -22.63
C SER A 206 57.24 9.60 -23.23
N THR A 207 57.48 10.63 -22.38
CA THR A 207 58.38 11.83 -22.56
C THR A 207 58.03 12.98 -23.57
N PRO A 208 58.60 14.21 -23.47
CA PRO A 208 58.21 15.36 -22.60
C PRO A 208 57.94 16.73 -23.31
N SER A 209 57.27 17.64 -22.57
CA SER A 209 57.30 19.12 -22.46
C SER A 209 57.83 20.06 -23.59
N PRO A 210 57.27 21.29 -23.70
CA PRO A 210 57.86 22.38 -22.91
C PRO A 210 56.85 23.30 -22.18
N ALA A 211 57.39 23.89 -21.11
CA ALA A 211 56.74 24.77 -20.15
C ALA A 211 56.33 26.14 -20.72
N VAL A 212 55.23 26.68 -20.18
CA VAL A 212 54.97 28.12 -20.15
C VAL A 212 54.64 28.51 -18.71
N THR A 213 55.42 29.47 -18.21
CA THR A 213 55.36 30.06 -16.86
C THR A 213 54.30 31.17 -16.80
N THR A 214 54.05 31.66 -15.57
CA THR A 214 53.43 32.96 -15.16
C THR A 214 51.89 33.01 -15.21
N THR A 215 51.12 33.49 -14.21
CA THR A 215 51.33 34.13 -12.89
C THR A 215 49.98 34.07 -12.15
N ALA A 216 49.94 33.97 -10.81
CA ALA A 216 48.74 34.27 -10.01
C ALA A 216 48.51 35.79 -9.90
N PRO A 217 47.26 36.27 -9.77
CA PRO A 217 46.91 36.83 -8.45
C PRO A 217 45.42 36.76 -8.03
N THR A 218 45.27 36.77 -6.69
CA THR A 218 44.29 37.46 -5.84
C THR A 218 42.78 37.17 -5.94
N THR A 219 42.31 36.62 -4.81
CA THR A 219 41.03 36.86 -4.12
C THR A 219 40.37 38.21 -4.40
N ASN A 220 39.06 38.20 -4.65
CA ASN A 220 38.18 39.27 -4.19
C ASN A 220 36.88 38.70 -3.64
N SER A 221 36.62 39.12 -2.40
CA SER A 221 35.38 39.00 -1.66
C SER A 221 34.37 40.01 -2.20
N SER A 222 33.10 39.63 -2.30
CA SER A 222 32.00 40.61 -2.37
C SER A 222 30.80 40.08 -1.58
N THR A 223 30.69 40.62 -0.37
CA THR A 223 29.48 40.83 0.41
C THR A 223 28.39 41.52 -0.41
N MET A 224 27.16 41.04 -0.30
CA MET A 224 25.95 41.85 -0.53
C MET A 224 24.94 41.48 0.56
N SER A 225 24.58 42.49 1.36
CA SER A 225 23.65 42.44 2.48
C SER A 225 22.23 42.79 2.07
N SER A 226 21.29 42.16 2.79
CA SER A 226 19.99 42.64 3.26
C SER A 226 18.88 43.05 2.27
N SER A 227 17.67 42.54 2.52
CA SER A 227 16.64 43.38 3.15
C SER A 227 15.56 42.53 3.84
N LEU A 228 15.27 42.94 5.08
CA LEU A 228 14.11 42.58 5.89
C LEU A 228 12.86 43.23 5.30
N ALA A 229 11.73 42.52 5.28
CA ALA A 229 10.40 43.15 5.18
C ALA A 229 9.33 42.28 5.87
N THR A 230 9.03 42.63 7.11
CA THR A 230 7.66 42.66 7.69
C THR A 230 7.44 44.13 8.13
N PRO A 231 6.22 44.63 8.41
CA PRO A 231 4.94 43.93 8.66
C PRO A 231 3.72 44.58 7.97
N VAL A 232 2.54 43.93 8.02
CA VAL A 232 1.26 44.62 8.32
C VAL A 232 0.31 43.65 9.04
N SER A 233 -0.06 44.03 10.25
CA SER A 233 -1.19 43.47 11.01
C SER A 233 -2.46 44.22 10.62
N VAL A 234 -3.57 43.52 10.40
CA VAL A 234 -4.91 44.07 10.62
C VAL A 234 -5.82 43.01 11.22
N THR A 235 -6.47 43.43 12.29
CA THR A 235 -7.38 42.74 13.20
C THR A 235 -8.77 42.51 12.58
N SER A 236 -9.45 41.43 12.97
CA SER A 236 -10.85 41.56 13.40
C SER A 236 -11.25 40.39 14.31
N ALA A 237 -11.65 40.74 15.52
CA ALA A 237 -12.29 39.89 16.50
C ALA A 237 -13.70 39.46 16.03
N ALA A 238 -14.05 38.21 16.30
CA ALA A 238 -15.40 37.82 16.64
C ALA A 238 -15.33 36.57 17.52
N ASP A 239 -15.41 36.81 18.84
CA ASP A 239 -15.88 35.83 19.80
C ASP A 239 -17.22 35.24 19.36
N LEU A 240 -17.43 33.93 19.56
CA LEU A 240 -18.72 33.36 19.98
C LEU A 240 -18.54 31.90 20.44
N LEU A 241 -18.31 31.78 21.76
CA LEU A 241 -19.03 30.91 22.71
C LEU A 241 -19.36 29.46 22.33
N PHE A 242 -18.63 28.55 22.98
CA PHE A 242 -19.11 27.40 23.75
C PHE A 242 -20.60 27.04 23.65
N TRP A 243 -20.91 25.80 23.25
CA TRP A 243 -21.81 24.92 24.00
C TRP A 243 -21.34 23.45 23.91
N VAL A 244 -20.97 22.92 25.06
CA VAL A 244 -20.89 21.49 25.38
C VAL A 244 -22.32 20.97 25.50
N THR A 245 -22.67 19.85 24.85
CA THR A 245 -23.61 18.91 25.46
C THR A 245 -23.24 17.46 25.13
N LEU A 246 -23.04 16.73 26.22
CA LEU A 246 -22.83 15.30 26.33
C LEU A 246 -24.22 14.63 26.50
N SER A 247 -24.43 13.54 25.75
CA SER A 247 -25.28 12.35 25.95
C SER A 247 -26.52 12.41 26.86
N VAL A 248 -27.67 11.93 26.34
CA VAL A 248 -28.50 10.90 27.03
C VAL A 248 -29.24 10.04 25.98
N ILE A 249 -28.95 8.74 26.03
CA ILE A 249 -29.75 7.63 25.49
C ILE A 249 -31.03 7.52 26.32
N MET A 250 -32.20 7.46 25.68
CA MET A 250 -33.39 6.91 26.33
C MET A 250 -34.13 5.99 25.38
N SER A 251 -34.17 4.72 25.77
CA SER A 251 -34.90 3.63 25.16
C SER A 251 -36.41 3.90 25.13
N LEU A 252 -37.03 3.43 24.05
CA LEU A 252 -38.42 2.98 23.99
C LEU A 252 -38.44 1.66 23.22
#